data_AF-A0A372YMA3-F1
#
_entry.id   AF-A0A372YMA3-F1
#
_cell.length_a   1.000
_cell.length_b   1.000
_cell.length_c   1.000
_cell.angle_alpha   90.00
_cell.angle_beta   90.00
_cell.angle_gamma   90.00
#
_symmetry.space_group_name_H-M   'P 1'
#
loop_
_entity.id
_entity.type
_entity.pdbx_description
1 polymer ?
#
loop_
_entity_poly.entity_id
_entity_poly.type
_entity_poly.pdbx_seq_one_letter_code
_entity_poly.pdbx_strand_id
1 'polypeptide(L)'
;MKEQIDIIDIGMTFQMSLDAFLEESHVGYTKNEQSYQQALLKLEESKRVRSWQKKQQIAYEALDICEDCIEAYMMLGTYEEDHAVRIQRYKEGMELATMNLGKDFFLRKVDDFYSIEQAKPLFHIKFTYACALYEAGCMRKAQQQFQEILNLNPSDAFCVHHYLYALSLYFEEYESCKELLQKYDQHSAMDCYVRFLLSLKTENYAAAKTAIPYLQAANCHFYNILTYRSMNTLSQSQSMTPKSEEEAAYIYRILNKVIHVMEYLPMFLVKSE
;
A
#
# COMPACT_ATOMS: atom_id res chain seq x y z
N MET A 1 40.66 -0.57 8.19
CA MET A 1 39.79 0.55 7.78
C MET A 1 38.38 -0.04 7.72
N LYS A 2 37.57 0.13 8.77
CA LYS A 2 36.21 -0.40 8.82
C LYS A 2 35.35 0.52 7.96
N GLU A 3 34.77 -0.01 6.89
CA GLU A 3 33.73 0.68 6.12
C GLU A 3 32.53 0.90 7.05
N GLN A 4 32.32 2.15 7.47
CA GLN A 4 31.03 2.61 7.97
C GLN A 4 30.09 2.58 6.77
N ILE A 5 29.30 1.51 6.65
CA ILE A 5 28.13 1.51 5.78
C ILE A 5 27.14 2.45 6.45
N ASP A 6 27.04 3.67 5.93
CA ASP A 6 26.07 4.65 6.39
C ASP A 6 24.67 4.08 6.17
N ILE A 7 23.97 3.78 7.26
CA ILE A 7 22.57 3.30 7.26
C ILE A 7 21.65 4.28 6.51
N ILE A 8 22.09 5.51 6.35
CA ILE A 8 21.46 6.58 5.56
C ILE A 8 21.41 6.22 4.06
N ASP A 9 22.43 5.54 3.52
CA ASP A 9 22.47 5.13 2.10
C ASP A 9 21.49 4.00 1.77
N ILE A 10 20.95 3.30 2.78
CA ILE A 10 19.91 2.26 2.58
C ILE A 10 18.51 2.91 2.39
N GLY A 11 18.40 4.24 2.46
CA GLY A 11 17.12 4.94 2.24
C GLY A 11 16.03 4.58 3.25
N MET A 12 16.42 4.08 4.43
CA MET A 12 15.49 3.71 5.49
C MET A 12 15.20 4.93 6.36
N THR A 13 14.17 5.69 6.03
CA THR A 13 13.58 6.66 6.95
C THR A 13 12.67 5.94 7.93
N PHE A 14 13.27 5.24 8.90
CA PHE A 14 12.49 4.73 10.03
C PHE A 14 11.82 5.92 10.72
N GLN A 15 10.51 5.85 10.92
CA GLN A 15 9.76 6.86 11.68
C GLN A 15 10.12 6.88 13.18
N MET A 16 10.96 5.95 13.62
CA MET A 16 11.62 5.89 14.91
C MET A 16 13.01 6.55 14.84
N SER A 17 13.47 7.19 15.91
CA SER A 17 14.80 7.80 15.93
C SER A 17 15.89 6.76 15.64
N LEU A 18 16.84 7.11 14.77
CA LEU A 18 17.97 6.26 14.42
C LEU A 18 18.74 5.80 15.66
N ASP A 19 18.85 6.66 16.67
CA ASP A 19 19.49 6.34 17.96
C ASP A 19 18.76 5.20 18.67
N ALA A 20 17.43 5.24 18.78
CA ALA A 20 16.65 4.13 19.35
C ALA A 20 16.83 2.82 18.56
N PHE A 21 16.90 2.89 17.23
CA PHE A 21 17.14 1.70 16.40
C PHE A 21 18.57 1.15 16.53
N LEU A 22 19.55 2.01 16.83
CA LEU A 22 20.98 1.67 16.90
C LEU A 22 21.46 1.28 18.30
N GLU A 23 20.97 1.97 19.33
CA GLU A 23 21.32 1.80 20.74
C GLU A 23 20.79 0.50 21.32
N GLU A 24 19.68 -0.01 20.82
CA GLU A 24 19.20 -1.32 21.20
C GLU A 24 20.13 -2.38 20.63
N SER A 25 21.05 -2.86 21.47
CA SER A 25 21.67 -4.17 21.33
C SER A 25 20.63 -5.27 21.54
N HIS A 26 19.55 -5.26 20.75
CA HIS A 26 18.66 -6.41 20.63
C HIS A 26 19.43 -7.45 19.83
N VAL A 27 20.11 -8.32 20.58
CA VAL A 27 20.29 -9.72 20.21
C VAL A 27 18.92 -10.16 19.71
N GLY A 28 18.74 -10.25 18.38
CA GLY A 28 17.43 -10.37 17.75
C GLY A 28 16.57 -11.30 18.58
N TYR A 29 15.52 -10.74 19.22
CA TYR A 29 14.71 -11.46 20.18
C TYR A 29 14.37 -12.78 19.50
N THR A 30 14.91 -13.88 20.03
CA THR A 30 14.54 -15.20 19.57
C THR A 30 13.06 -15.26 19.89
N LYS A 31 12.22 -14.96 18.90
CA LYS A 31 10.78 -15.12 18.96
C LYS A 31 10.57 -16.38 19.76
N ASN A 32 9.86 -16.29 20.87
CA ASN A 32 9.37 -17.51 21.49
C ASN A 32 8.36 -18.07 20.47
N GLU A 33 8.89 -18.86 19.54
CA GLU A 33 8.21 -19.25 18.31
C GLU A 33 6.92 -20.00 18.65
N GLN A 34 6.92 -20.71 19.79
CA GLN A 34 5.73 -21.31 20.36
C GLN A 34 4.66 -20.26 20.75
N SER A 35 5.02 -19.21 21.49
CA SER A 35 4.07 -18.14 21.85
C SER A 35 3.55 -17.38 20.63
N TYR A 36 4.40 -17.12 19.63
CA TYR A 36 3.98 -16.46 18.39
C TYR A 36 2.98 -17.32 17.62
N GLN A 37 3.25 -18.62 17.47
CA GLN A 37 2.33 -19.55 16.82
C GLN A 37 1.01 -19.69 17.61
N GLN A 38 1.04 -19.68 18.94
CA GLN A 38 -0.17 -19.67 19.76
C GLN A 38 -0.99 -18.40 19.57
N ALA A 39 -0.35 -17.23 19.47
CA ALA A 39 -1.02 -15.97 19.16
C ALA A 39 -1.66 -16.00 17.76
N LEU A 40 -0.96 -16.55 16.75
CA LEU A 40 -1.54 -16.73 15.41
C LEU A 40 -2.76 -17.65 15.43
N LEU A 41 -2.70 -18.78 16.13
CA LEU A 41 -3.83 -19.68 16.32
C LEU A 41 -5.00 -18.97 17.01
N LYS A 42 -4.71 -18.10 17.97
CA LYS A 42 -5.73 -17.28 18.63
C LYS A 42 -6.43 -16.34 17.65
N LEU A 43 -5.66 -15.67 16.78
CA LEU A 43 -6.21 -14.79 15.73
C LEU A 43 -7.11 -15.54 14.74
N GLU A 44 -6.90 -16.84 14.49
CA GLU A 44 -7.77 -17.62 13.61
C GLU A 44 -9.23 -17.73 14.10
N GLU A 45 -9.46 -17.61 15.41
CA GLU A 45 -10.81 -17.58 15.99
C GLU A 45 -11.67 -16.44 15.41
N SER A 46 -11.03 -15.34 14.98
CA SER A 46 -11.70 -14.19 14.38
C SER A 46 -12.49 -14.55 13.11
N LYS A 47 -12.09 -15.60 12.38
CA LYS A 47 -12.78 -16.08 11.17
C LYS A 47 -14.20 -16.57 11.46
N ARG A 48 -14.48 -16.98 12.70
CA ARG A 48 -15.79 -17.49 13.15
C ARG A 48 -16.72 -16.40 13.67
N VAL A 49 -16.24 -15.16 13.75
CA VAL A 49 -16.95 -14.05 14.38
C VAL A 49 -17.21 -12.95 13.36
N ARG A 50 -18.39 -12.32 13.42
CA ARG A 50 -18.74 -11.18 12.56
C ARG A 50 -18.49 -9.80 13.22
N SER A 51 -18.71 -9.68 14.52
CA SER A 51 -18.56 -8.41 15.27
C SER A 51 -17.12 -7.92 15.25
N TRP A 52 -16.92 -6.64 14.88
CA TRP A 52 -15.62 -5.98 14.86
C TRP A 52 -15.02 -5.85 16.25
N GLN A 53 -15.83 -5.48 17.26
CA GLN A 53 -15.41 -5.37 18.66
C GLN A 53 -14.87 -6.70 19.18
N LYS A 54 -15.55 -7.81 18.85
CA LYS A 54 -15.10 -9.13 19.29
C LYS A 54 -13.80 -9.57 18.58
N LYS A 55 -13.60 -9.15 17.32
CA LYS A 55 -12.32 -9.38 16.62
C LYS A 55 -11.17 -8.56 17.22
N GLN A 56 -11.42 -7.31 17.62
CA GLN A 56 -10.43 -6.52 18.37
C GLN A 56 -10.11 -7.18 19.72
N GLN A 57 -11.10 -7.70 20.44
CA GLN A 57 -10.86 -8.44 21.68
C GLN A 57 -9.95 -9.68 21.45
N ILE A 58 -10.21 -10.44 20.39
CA ILE A 58 -9.35 -11.60 20.02
C ILE A 58 -7.92 -11.14 19.72
N ALA A 59 -7.74 -9.98 19.08
CA ALA A 59 -6.41 -9.43 18.82
C ALA A 59 -5.68 -9.02 20.12
N TYR A 60 -6.38 -8.41 21.08
CA TYR A 60 -5.79 -8.16 22.41
C TYR A 60 -5.44 -9.45 23.14
N GLU A 61 -6.32 -10.46 23.11
CA GLU A 61 -6.04 -11.78 23.70
C GLU A 61 -4.83 -12.47 23.03
N ALA A 62 -4.56 -12.20 21.75
CA ALA A 62 -3.36 -12.67 21.07
C ALA A 62 -2.10 -11.91 21.50
N LEU A 63 -2.20 -10.60 21.77
CA LEU A 63 -1.10 -9.81 22.33
C LEU A 63 -0.76 -10.22 23.76
N ASP A 64 -1.75 -10.62 24.58
CA ASP A 64 -1.52 -11.17 25.91
C ASP A 64 -0.71 -12.48 25.88
N ILE A 65 -0.78 -13.24 24.77
CA ILE A 65 0.02 -14.45 24.54
C ILE A 65 1.41 -14.09 24.00
N CYS A 66 1.48 -13.15 23.06
CA CYS A 66 2.71 -12.71 22.42
C CYS A 66 2.61 -11.24 22.01
N GLU A 67 3.26 -10.36 22.78
CA GLU A 67 3.28 -8.91 22.53
C GLU A 67 3.90 -8.57 21.17
N ASP A 68 4.78 -9.44 20.65
CA ASP A 68 5.48 -9.30 19.37
C ASP A 68 4.65 -9.71 18.14
N CYS A 69 3.39 -10.10 18.31
CA CYS A 69 2.52 -10.58 17.23
C CYS A 69 2.07 -9.43 16.30
N ILE A 70 2.76 -9.26 15.17
CA ILE A 70 2.51 -8.20 14.19
C ILE A 70 1.11 -8.29 13.57
N GLU A 71 0.63 -9.50 13.33
CA GLU A 71 -0.70 -9.78 12.78
C GLU A 71 -1.81 -9.32 13.73
N ALA A 72 -1.56 -9.29 15.05
CA ALA A 72 -2.52 -8.76 16.00
C ALA A 72 -2.65 -7.23 15.87
N TYR A 73 -1.55 -6.49 15.68
CA TYR A 73 -1.59 -5.05 15.36
C TYR A 73 -2.32 -4.79 14.03
N MET A 74 -2.06 -5.62 13.01
CA MET A 74 -2.80 -5.54 11.75
C MET A 74 -4.31 -5.75 11.96
N MET A 75 -4.71 -6.72 12.78
CA MET A 75 -6.11 -6.99 13.09
C MET A 75 -6.75 -5.83 13.85
N LEU A 76 -6.06 -5.27 14.85
CA LEU A 76 -6.53 -4.12 15.62
C LEU A 76 -6.84 -2.93 14.71
N GLY A 77 -5.90 -2.56 13.82
CA GLY A 77 -6.13 -1.46 12.88
C GLY A 77 -7.23 -1.74 11.86
N THR A 78 -7.34 -2.98 11.36
CA THR A 78 -8.34 -3.36 10.36
C THR A 78 -9.77 -3.18 10.85
N TYR A 79 -10.00 -3.45 12.15
CA TYR A 79 -11.32 -3.34 12.78
C TYR A 79 -11.47 -2.09 13.64
N GLU A 80 -10.54 -1.14 13.53
CA GLU A 80 -10.64 0.15 14.19
C GLU A 80 -11.46 1.13 13.33
N GLU A 81 -12.41 1.83 13.95
CA GLU A 81 -13.27 2.80 13.26
C GLU A 81 -12.58 4.16 13.14
N ASP A 82 -11.83 4.57 14.16
CA ASP A 82 -11.11 5.84 14.15
C ASP A 82 -9.85 5.77 13.27
N HIS A 83 -9.79 6.62 12.24
CA HIS A 83 -8.67 6.63 11.30
C HIS A 83 -7.32 6.98 11.95
N ALA A 84 -7.29 7.87 12.93
CA ALA A 84 -6.07 8.24 13.63
C ALA A 84 -5.57 7.09 14.50
N VAL A 85 -6.47 6.42 15.23
CA VAL A 85 -6.14 5.24 16.03
C VAL A 85 -5.68 4.09 15.13
N ARG A 86 -6.35 3.85 14.00
CA ARG A 86 -5.95 2.84 13.00
C ARG A 86 -4.51 3.07 12.52
N ILE A 87 -4.21 4.30 12.09
CA ILE A 87 -2.87 4.68 11.61
C ILE A 87 -1.83 4.45 12.72
N GLN A 88 -2.17 4.82 13.96
CA GLN A 88 -1.29 4.61 15.11
C GLN A 88 -1.01 3.12 15.37
N ARG A 89 -2.03 2.25 15.33
CA ARG A 89 -1.86 0.79 15.50
C ARG A 89 -0.98 0.17 14.43
N TYR A 90 -1.18 0.56 13.17
CA TYR A 90 -0.32 0.08 12.09
C TYR A 90 1.11 0.60 12.20
N LYS A 91 1.28 1.85 12.67
CA LYS A 91 2.61 2.41 12.93
C LYS A 91 3.34 1.62 14.02
N GLU A 92 2.68 1.39 15.16
CA GLU A 92 3.23 0.63 16.30
C GLU A 92 3.69 -0.77 15.85
N GLY A 93 2.83 -1.51 15.15
CA GLY A 93 3.20 -2.84 14.68
C GLY A 93 4.26 -2.83 13.57
N MET A 94 4.33 -1.79 12.74
CA MET A 94 5.41 -1.63 11.76
C MET A 94 6.76 -1.40 12.46
N GLU A 95 6.81 -0.49 13.43
CA GLU A 95 8.02 -0.23 14.22
C GLU A 95 8.47 -1.49 14.97
N LEU A 96 7.52 -2.22 15.58
CA LEU A 96 7.79 -3.51 16.22
C LEU A 96 8.31 -4.57 15.24
N ALA A 97 7.72 -4.68 14.05
CA ALA A 97 8.18 -5.62 13.02
C ALA A 97 9.61 -5.29 12.55
N THR A 98 9.94 -3.99 12.43
CA THR A 98 11.29 -3.52 12.14
C THR A 98 12.27 -3.88 13.25
N MET A 99 11.90 -3.64 14.51
CA MET A 99 12.73 -3.97 15.68
C MET A 99 13.00 -5.48 15.77
N ASN A 100 11.97 -6.30 15.53
CA ASN A 100 12.06 -7.76 15.56
C ASN A 100 13.02 -8.34 14.51
N LEU A 101 13.17 -7.68 13.36
CA LEU A 101 14.17 -8.06 12.36
C LEU A 101 15.58 -7.58 12.75
N GLY A 102 15.67 -6.38 13.34
CA GLY A 102 16.91 -5.78 13.79
C GLY A 102 17.80 -5.26 12.66
N LYS A 103 18.78 -4.43 13.00
CA LYS A 103 19.67 -3.77 12.02
C LYS A 103 20.45 -4.73 11.14
N ASP A 104 20.94 -5.83 11.73
CA ASP A 104 21.77 -6.81 11.01
C ASP A 104 21.00 -7.52 9.90
N PHE A 105 19.66 -7.53 9.96
CA PHE A 105 18.81 -8.03 8.88
C PHE A 105 18.91 -7.14 7.65
N PHE A 106 18.80 -5.82 7.82
CA PHE A 106 18.82 -4.85 6.73
C PHE A 106 20.22 -4.58 6.16
N LEU A 107 21.28 -4.93 6.89
CA LEU A 107 22.67 -4.89 6.40
C LEU A 107 23.02 -6.06 5.47
N ARG A 108 22.13 -7.05 5.32
CA ARG A 108 22.35 -8.19 4.41
C ARG A 108 22.29 -7.71 2.97
N LYS A 109 23.18 -8.24 2.13
CA LYS A 109 23.10 -8.06 0.67
C LYS A 109 22.03 -9.00 0.12
N VAL A 110 20.83 -8.45 -0.05
CA VAL A 110 19.65 -9.17 -0.57
C VAL A 110 19.03 -8.30 -1.65
N ASP A 111 18.71 -8.89 -2.79
CA ASP A 111 18.11 -8.15 -3.92
C ASP A 111 16.63 -7.80 -3.66
N ASP A 112 15.92 -8.66 -2.94
CA ASP A 112 14.52 -8.46 -2.57
C ASP A 112 14.23 -9.04 -1.18
N PHE A 113 14.00 -8.17 -0.18
CA PHE A 113 13.78 -8.59 1.19
C PHE A 113 12.45 -9.33 1.39
N TYR A 114 11.44 -9.15 0.53
CA TYR A 114 10.16 -9.84 0.67
C TYR A 114 10.25 -11.33 0.34
N SER A 115 11.29 -11.73 -0.41
CA SER A 115 11.58 -13.15 -0.66
C SER A 115 11.95 -13.92 0.63
N ILE A 116 12.29 -13.19 1.71
CA ILE A 116 12.64 -13.76 3.00
C ILE A 116 11.38 -13.87 3.87
N GLU A 117 11.02 -15.10 4.25
CA GLU A 117 9.80 -15.40 5.02
C GLU A 117 9.70 -14.55 6.29
N GLN A 118 10.82 -14.38 7.00
CA GLN A 118 10.86 -13.60 8.24
C GLN A 118 10.46 -12.13 8.05
N ALA A 119 10.64 -11.55 6.86
CA ALA A 119 10.31 -10.14 6.58
C ALA A 119 8.86 -9.93 6.17
N LYS A 120 8.11 -10.98 5.78
CA LYS A 120 6.74 -10.83 5.30
C LYS A 120 5.82 -10.07 6.26
N PRO A 121 5.84 -10.32 7.59
CA PRO A 121 5.02 -9.54 8.52
C PRO A 121 5.29 -8.04 8.46
N LEU A 122 6.56 -7.62 8.34
CA LEU A 122 6.94 -6.22 8.17
C LEU A 122 6.32 -5.64 6.90
N PHE A 123 6.45 -6.31 5.75
CA PHE A 123 5.91 -5.80 4.49
C PHE A 123 4.38 -5.68 4.51
N HIS A 124 3.69 -6.69 5.06
CA HIS A 124 2.24 -6.66 5.19
C HIS A 124 1.77 -5.48 6.06
N ILE A 125 2.38 -5.25 7.23
CA ILE A 125 1.98 -4.12 8.09
C ILE A 125 2.41 -2.78 7.51
N LYS A 126 3.59 -2.69 6.88
CA LYS A 126 4.08 -1.47 6.23
C LYS A 126 3.16 -1.05 5.07
N PHE A 127 2.70 -2.01 4.27
CA PHE A 127 1.74 -1.75 3.19
C PHE A 127 0.39 -1.28 3.72
N THR A 128 -0.15 -1.93 4.76
CA THR A 128 -1.43 -1.49 5.37
C THR A 128 -1.31 -0.11 6.02
N TYR A 129 -0.18 0.19 6.67
CA TYR A 129 0.14 1.53 7.16
C TYR A 129 0.15 2.58 6.04
N ALA A 130 0.86 2.32 4.94
CA ALA A 130 0.92 3.21 3.78
C ALA A 130 -0.47 3.45 3.15
N CYS A 131 -1.29 2.40 3.03
CA CYS A 131 -2.67 2.52 2.55
C CYS A 131 -3.53 3.37 3.49
N ALA A 132 -3.43 3.17 4.81
CA ALA A 132 -4.18 3.95 5.79
C ALA A 132 -3.82 5.44 5.76
N LEU A 133 -2.53 5.75 5.60
CA LEU A 133 -2.06 7.13 5.39
C LEU A 133 -2.65 7.74 4.12
N TYR A 134 -2.65 6.98 3.01
CA TYR A 134 -3.19 7.43 1.73
C TYR A 134 -4.70 7.74 1.82
N GLU A 135 -5.45 6.83 2.45
CA GLU A 135 -6.90 6.97 2.64
C GLU A 135 -7.24 8.21 3.47
N ALA A 136 -6.50 8.42 4.57
CA ALA A 136 -6.62 9.60 5.44
C ALA A 136 -6.12 10.91 4.82
N GLY A 137 -5.53 10.88 3.61
CA GLY A 137 -5.05 12.07 2.92
C GLY A 137 -3.65 12.55 3.33
N CYS A 138 -2.92 11.75 4.11
CA CYS A 138 -1.53 12.01 4.48
C CYS A 138 -0.56 11.69 3.33
N MET A 139 -0.77 12.32 2.16
CA MET A 139 -0.22 11.91 0.86
C MET A 139 1.32 11.81 0.83
N ARG A 140 2.05 12.80 1.36
CA ARG A 140 3.53 12.78 1.37
C ARG A 140 4.08 11.65 2.24
N LYS A 141 3.46 11.40 3.39
CA LYS A 141 3.85 10.29 4.27
C LYS A 141 3.56 8.94 3.62
N ALA A 142 2.40 8.80 2.96
CA ALA A 142 2.06 7.60 2.20
C ALA A 142 3.06 7.33 1.08
N GLN A 143 3.44 8.37 0.31
CA GLN A 143 4.44 8.27 -0.76
C GLN A 143 5.78 7.75 -0.26
N GLN A 144 6.30 8.31 0.83
CA GLN A 144 7.54 7.84 1.46
C GLN A 144 7.45 6.35 1.82
N GLN A 145 6.34 5.93 2.43
CA GLN A 145 6.15 4.54 2.82
C GLN A 145 6.05 3.58 1.64
N PHE A 146 5.35 3.95 0.57
CA PHE A 146 5.30 3.16 -0.66
C PHE A 146 6.67 3.07 -1.37
N GLN A 147 7.42 4.18 -1.40
CA GLN A 147 8.75 4.22 -2.00
C GLN A 147 9.72 3.30 -1.24
N GLU A 148 9.70 3.34 0.09
CA GLU A 148 10.48 2.43 0.94
C GLU A 148 10.08 0.96 0.73
N ILE A 149 8.79 0.64 0.60
CA ILE A 149 8.35 -0.72 0.27
C ILE A 149 8.95 -1.15 -1.06
N LEU A 150 8.88 -0.31 -2.09
CA LEU A 150 9.39 -0.62 -3.42
C LEU A 150 10.91 -0.78 -3.44
N ASN A 151 11.63 0.01 -2.65
CA ASN A 151 13.10 -0.09 -2.52
C ASN A 151 13.51 -1.42 -1.86
N LEU A 152 12.78 -1.86 -0.83
CA LEU A 152 13.05 -3.11 -0.13
C LEU A 152 12.50 -4.35 -0.84
N ASN A 153 11.47 -4.18 -1.68
CA ASN A 153 10.84 -5.21 -2.50
C ASN A 153 10.75 -4.76 -3.97
N PRO A 154 11.86 -4.81 -4.73
CA PRO A 154 11.87 -4.36 -6.12
C PRO A 154 10.96 -5.17 -7.05
N SER A 155 10.62 -6.42 -6.70
CA SER A 155 9.64 -7.23 -7.44
C SER A 155 8.20 -6.70 -7.36
N ASP A 156 7.95 -5.77 -6.44
CA ASP A 156 6.67 -5.13 -6.19
C ASP A 156 5.50 -6.12 -6.02
N ALA A 157 5.65 -7.03 -5.06
CA ALA A 157 4.67 -8.06 -4.74
C ALA A 157 3.32 -7.49 -4.27
N PHE A 158 3.27 -6.21 -3.89
CA PHE A 158 2.07 -5.51 -3.41
C PHE A 158 1.47 -4.56 -4.45
N CYS A 159 2.08 -4.45 -5.63
CA CYS A 159 1.73 -3.46 -6.66
C CYS A 159 1.67 -2.02 -6.12
N VAL A 160 2.65 -1.64 -5.28
CA VAL A 160 2.74 -0.29 -4.70
C VAL A 160 2.97 0.77 -5.77
N HIS A 161 3.56 0.41 -6.92
CA HIS A 161 3.72 1.31 -8.05
C HIS A 161 2.39 1.94 -8.50
N HIS A 162 1.25 1.24 -8.36
CA HIS A 162 -0.07 1.81 -8.65
C HIS A 162 -0.42 3.02 -7.77
N TYR A 163 -0.06 2.99 -6.48
CA TYR A 163 -0.24 4.15 -5.60
C TYR A 163 0.76 5.25 -5.91
N LEU A 164 1.99 4.88 -6.28
CA LEU A 164 3.00 5.86 -6.70
C LEU A 164 2.61 6.56 -8.01
N TYR A 165 1.92 5.90 -8.95
CA TYR A 165 1.28 6.56 -10.09
C TYR A 165 0.29 7.63 -9.62
N ALA A 166 -0.65 7.26 -8.74
CA ALA A 166 -1.66 8.17 -8.23
C ALA A 166 -1.04 9.37 -7.50
N LEU A 167 -0.04 9.13 -6.66
CA LEU A 167 0.68 10.16 -5.92
C LEU A 167 1.49 11.07 -6.85
N SER A 168 2.16 10.51 -7.87
CA SER A 168 2.89 11.29 -8.87
C SER A 168 1.94 12.20 -9.66
N LEU A 169 0.77 11.71 -10.06
CA LEU A 169 -0.26 12.52 -10.71
C LEU A 169 -0.87 13.58 -9.77
N TYR A 170 -1.05 13.25 -8.49
CA TYR A 170 -1.58 14.14 -7.47
C TYR A 170 -0.63 15.31 -7.18
N PHE A 171 0.67 15.05 -7.07
CA PHE A 171 1.71 16.06 -6.84
C PHE A 171 2.28 16.68 -8.11
N GLU A 172 1.79 16.27 -9.28
CA GLU A 172 2.23 16.77 -10.58
C GLU A 172 3.70 16.45 -10.91
N GLU A 173 4.19 15.36 -10.33
CA GLU A 173 5.52 14.77 -10.56
C GLU A 173 5.48 13.89 -11.83
N TYR A 174 5.17 14.51 -12.96
CA TYR A 174 4.85 13.81 -14.20
C TYR A 174 5.99 12.95 -14.76
N GLU A 175 7.25 13.40 -14.64
CA GLU A 175 8.40 12.61 -15.09
C GLU A 175 8.56 11.34 -14.29
N SER A 176 8.42 11.40 -12.96
CA SER A 176 8.42 10.21 -12.10
C SER A 176 7.29 9.24 -12.46
N CYS A 177 6.10 9.76 -12.82
CA CYS A 177 5.00 8.93 -13.31
C CYS A 177 5.37 8.21 -14.62
N LYS A 178 6.04 8.90 -15.57
CA LYS A 178 6.48 8.31 -16.85
C LYS A 178 7.55 7.24 -16.64
N GLU A 179 8.52 7.50 -15.77
CA GLU A 179 9.58 6.54 -15.42
C GLU A 179 9.00 5.25 -14.83
N LEU A 180 8.05 5.39 -13.89
CA LEU A 180 7.35 4.23 -13.32
C LEU A 180 6.55 3.48 -14.39
N LEU A 181 5.82 4.19 -15.27
CA LEU A 181 5.04 3.59 -16.36
C LEU A 181 5.94 2.87 -17.37
N GLN A 182 7.17 3.32 -17.57
CA GLN A 182 8.14 2.65 -18.43
C GLN A 182 8.72 1.41 -17.75
N LYS A 183 8.99 1.49 -16.44
CA LYS A 183 9.55 0.39 -15.67
C LYS A 183 8.58 -0.78 -15.47
N TYR A 184 7.31 -0.47 -15.23
CA TYR A 184 6.26 -1.45 -14.91
C TYR A 184 5.19 -1.56 -16.01
N ASP A 185 5.51 -1.27 -17.28
CA ASP A 185 4.52 -1.31 -18.37
C ASP A 185 3.93 -2.72 -18.55
N GLN A 186 2.73 -2.94 -18.01
CA GLN A 186 2.02 -4.22 -18.11
C GLN A 186 0.87 -4.15 -19.11
N HIS A 187 0.64 -2.97 -19.71
CA HIS A 187 -0.55 -2.68 -20.53
C HIS A 187 -1.85 -3.06 -19.81
N SER A 188 -1.86 -2.90 -18.49
CA SER A 188 -3.01 -3.19 -17.63
C SER A 188 -4.08 -2.10 -17.76
N ALA A 189 -5.28 -2.37 -17.23
CA ALA A 189 -6.30 -1.33 -17.13
C ALA A 189 -5.78 -0.14 -16.30
N MET A 190 -5.08 -0.38 -15.19
CA MET A 190 -4.45 0.67 -14.39
C MET A 190 -3.53 1.55 -15.26
N ASP A 191 -2.62 0.96 -16.03
CA ASP A 191 -1.66 1.70 -16.87
C ASP A 191 -2.39 2.53 -17.94
N CYS A 192 -3.42 1.97 -18.59
CA CYS A 192 -4.24 2.69 -19.57
C CYS A 192 -4.87 3.94 -18.95
N TYR A 193 -5.48 3.81 -17.77
CA TYR A 193 -6.12 4.93 -17.08
C TYR A 193 -5.09 5.95 -16.58
N VAL A 194 -3.95 5.51 -16.04
CA VAL A 194 -2.88 6.42 -15.59
C VAL A 194 -2.30 7.21 -16.75
N ARG A 195 -2.01 6.57 -17.90
CA ARG A 195 -1.51 7.25 -19.12
C ARG A 195 -2.50 8.28 -19.65
N PHE A 196 -3.79 7.97 -19.60
CA PHE A 196 -4.85 8.90 -19.98
C PHE A 196 -4.92 10.10 -19.04
N LEU A 197 -4.93 9.88 -17.71
CA LEU A 197 -4.94 10.97 -16.73
C LEU A 197 -3.68 11.85 -16.84
N LEU A 198 -2.53 11.24 -17.08
CA LEU A 198 -1.28 11.95 -17.36
C LEU A 198 -1.39 12.83 -18.61
N SER A 199 -1.98 12.31 -19.69
CA SER A 199 -2.20 13.07 -20.92
C SER A 199 -3.12 14.28 -20.70
N LEU A 200 -4.18 14.12 -19.89
CA LEU A 200 -5.05 15.24 -19.53
C LEU A 200 -4.33 16.28 -18.65
N LYS A 201 -3.59 15.84 -17.63
CA LYS A 201 -2.85 16.75 -16.73
C LYS A 201 -1.72 17.48 -17.42
N THR A 202 -1.14 16.90 -18.47
CA THR A 202 -0.12 17.54 -19.32
C THR A 202 -0.72 18.28 -20.53
N GLU A 203 -2.04 18.49 -20.55
CA GLU A 203 -2.78 19.21 -21.60
C GLU A 203 -2.64 18.61 -23.01
N ASN A 204 -2.21 17.35 -23.12
CA ASN A 204 -2.18 16.61 -24.37
C ASN A 204 -3.56 16.00 -24.68
N TYR A 205 -4.52 16.89 -24.96
CA TYR A 205 -5.91 16.50 -25.19
C TYR A 205 -6.10 15.63 -26.44
N ALA A 206 -5.24 15.79 -27.45
CA ALA A 206 -5.27 14.95 -28.64
C ALA A 206 -4.97 13.48 -28.28
N ALA A 207 -3.89 13.24 -27.53
CA ALA A 207 -3.55 11.90 -27.03
C ALA A 207 -4.64 11.35 -26.10
N ALA A 208 -5.14 12.18 -25.18
CA ALA A 208 -6.21 11.78 -24.26
C ALA A 208 -7.49 11.36 -25.03
N LYS A 209 -7.86 12.07 -26.09
CA LYS A 209 -9.01 11.72 -26.93
C LYS A 209 -8.80 10.39 -27.66
N THR A 210 -7.60 10.16 -28.20
CA THR A 210 -7.29 8.89 -28.86
C THR A 210 -7.29 7.69 -27.92
N ALA A 211 -7.09 7.91 -26.61
CA ALA A 211 -7.07 6.86 -25.60
C ALA A 211 -8.47 6.32 -25.23
N ILE A 212 -9.55 7.08 -25.47
CA ILE A 212 -10.90 6.78 -24.97
C ILE A 212 -11.41 5.37 -25.35
N PRO A 213 -11.32 4.90 -26.60
CA PRO A 213 -11.76 3.55 -26.97
C PRO A 213 -10.99 2.46 -26.20
N TYR A 214 -9.72 2.72 -25.91
CA TYR A 214 -8.86 1.79 -25.16
C TYR A 214 -9.25 1.75 -23.67
N LEU A 215 -9.70 2.86 -23.08
CA LEU A 215 -10.20 2.87 -21.70
C LEU A 215 -11.43 1.95 -21.55
N GLN A 216 -12.38 2.05 -22.47
CA GLN A 216 -13.57 1.22 -22.50
C GLN A 216 -13.23 -0.27 -22.69
N ALA A 217 -12.28 -0.56 -23.60
CA ALA A 217 -11.83 -1.94 -23.85
C ALA A 217 -11.01 -2.55 -22.70
N ALA A 218 -10.29 -1.69 -21.95
CA ALA A 218 -9.48 -2.08 -20.81
C ALA A 218 -10.35 -2.40 -19.60
N ASN A 219 -11.25 -1.50 -19.20
CA ASN A 219 -12.26 -1.77 -18.18
C ASN A 219 -13.46 -0.83 -18.34
N CYS A 220 -14.57 -1.32 -18.90
CA CYS A 220 -15.77 -0.52 -19.17
C CYS A 220 -16.51 -0.12 -17.90
N HIS A 221 -16.40 -0.90 -16.82
CA HIS A 221 -17.04 -0.58 -15.54
C HIS A 221 -16.41 0.65 -14.91
N PHE A 222 -15.08 0.77 -14.92
CA PHE A 222 -14.40 1.97 -14.44
C PHE A 222 -14.70 3.18 -15.32
N TYR A 223 -14.77 3.00 -16.64
CA TYR A 223 -15.20 4.05 -17.56
C TYR A 223 -16.60 4.59 -17.23
N ASN A 224 -17.54 3.69 -16.90
CA ASN A 224 -18.90 4.06 -16.51
C ASN A 224 -18.93 4.81 -15.16
N ILE A 225 -18.03 4.48 -14.24
CA ILE A 225 -17.85 5.23 -12.99
C ILE A 225 -17.36 6.66 -13.28
N LEU A 226 -16.34 6.82 -14.15
CA LEU A 226 -15.80 8.14 -14.52
C LEU A 226 -16.79 9.04 -15.25
N THR A 227 -17.76 8.45 -15.96
CA THR A 227 -18.81 9.16 -16.71
C THR A 227 -20.12 9.30 -15.94
N TYR A 228 -20.14 8.94 -14.64
CA TYR A 228 -21.33 8.92 -13.78
C TYR A 228 -22.51 8.09 -14.31
N ARG A 229 -22.25 7.12 -15.18
CA ARG A 229 -23.24 6.14 -15.67
C ARG A 229 -23.52 5.07 -14.63
N SER A 230 -22.57 4.81 -13.75
CA SER A 230 -22.69 3.93 -12.60
C SER A 230 -22.06 4.57 -11.37
N MET A 231 -22.55 4.21 -10.18
CA MET A 231 -21.86 4.48 -8.93
C MET A 231 -20.93 3.31 -8.61
N ASN A 232 -19.83 3.59 -7.91
CA ASN A 232 -19.02 2.52 -7.34
C ASN A 232 -19.76 1.92 -6.13
N THR A 233 -20.42 0.78 -6.32
CA THR A 233 -21.24 0.11 -5.30
C THR A 233 -20.55 -1.11 -4.67
N LEU A 234 -19.35 -1.48 -5.13
CA LEU A 234 -18.69 -2.70 -4.69
C LEU A 234 -17.81 -2.50 -3.47
N SER A 235 -18.00 -3.39 -2.50
CA SER A 235 -17.06 -3.65 -1.41
C SER A 235 -15.91 -4.52 -1.91
N GLN A 236 -14.72 -4.34 -1.30
CA GLN A 236 -13.49 -5.06 -1.64
C GLN A 236 -13.72 -6.57 -1.80
N SER A 237 -13.41 -7.12 -2.97
CA SER A 237 -13.32 -8.56 -3.22
C SER A 237 -11.88 -9.02 -3.10
N GLN A 238 -11.67 -10.22 -2.53
CA GLN A 238 -10.34 -10.84 -2.41
C GLN A 238 -9.83 -11.40 -3.75
N SER A 239 -10.73 -11.58 -4.72
CA SER A 239 -10.37 -12.04 -6.07
C SER A 239 -10.68 -10.94 -7.06
N MET A 240 -9.64 -10.43 -7.72
CA MET A 240 -9.74 -9.45 -8.79
C MET A 240 -9.52 -10.17 -10.11
N THR A 241 -10.50 -10.10 -11.01
CA THR A 241 -10.37 -10.62 -12.36
C THR A 241 -10.21 -9.45 -13.33
N PRO A 242 -9.34 -9.56 -14.37
CA PRO A 242 -9.19 -8.50 -15.35
C PRO A 242 -10.53 -8.15 -16.01
N LYS A 243 -10.76 -6.86 -16.26
CA LYS A 243 -11.98 -6.27 -16.85
C LYS A 243 -13.25 -6.37 -15.99
N SER A 244 -13.15 -6.78 -14.73
CA SER A 244 -14.31 -6.92 -13.85
C SER A 244 -14.68 -5.63 -13.12
N GLU A 245 -15.82 -5.65 -12.44
CA GLU A 245 -16.23 -4.54 -11.55
C GLU A 245 -15.33 -4.44 -10.31
N GLU A 246 -14.78 -5.55 -9.82
CA GLU A 246 -13.82 -5.56 -8.71
C GLU A 246 -12.50 -4.87 -9.10
N GLU A 247 -12.01 -5.10 -10.32
CA GLU A 247 -10.85 -4.35 -10.84
C GLU A 247 -11.18 -2.86 -10.97
N ALA A 248 -12.39 -2.51 -11.42
CA ALA A 248 -12.83 -1.12 -11.48
C ALA A 248 -12.87 -0.45 -10.11
N ALA A 249 -13.37 -1.14 -9.08
CA ALA A 249 -13.40 -0.66 -7.71
C ALA A 249 -11.99 -0.48 -7.14
N TYR A 250 -11.06 -1.40 -7.48
CA TYR A 250 -9.64 -1.29 -7.13
C TYR A 250 -8.98 -0.06 -7.77
N ILE A 251 -9.15 0.13 -9.08
CA ILE A 251 -8.61 1.29 -9.81
C ILE A 251 -9.20 2.58 -9.26
N TYR A 252 -10.53 2.63 -9.04
CA TYR A 252 -11.19 3.79 -8.45
C TYR A 252 -10.59 4.13 -7.09
N ARG A 253 -10.48 3.18 -6.16
CA ARG A 253 -9.95 3.43 -4.81
C ARG A 253 -8.57 4.10 -4.84
N ILE A 254 -7.71 3.70 -5.77
CA ILE A 254 -6.36 4.26 -5.92
C ILE A 254 -6.42 5.63 -6.59
N LEU A 255 -7.08 5.76 -7.74
CA LEU A 255 -7.04 6.98 -8.55
C LEU A 255 -8.02 8.07 -8.08
N ASN A 256 -8.94 7.77 -7.17
CA ASN A 256 -10.02 8.67 -6.77
C ASN A 256 -9.53 10.05 -6.28
N LYS A 257 -8.40 10.08 -5.55
CA LYS A 257 -7.80 11.32 -5.05
C LYS A 257 -7.31 12.25 -6.17
N VAL A 258 -6.93 11.69 -7.32
CA VAL A 258 -6.55 12.43 -8.53
C VAL A 258 -7.80 12.82 -9.33
N ILE A 259 -8.75 11.91 -9.48
CA ILE A 259 -9.94 12.10 -10.30
C ILE A 259 -10.88 13.15 -9.71
N HIS A 260 -11.09 13.14 -8.40
CA HIS A 260 -12.02 14.07 -7.73
C HIS A 260 -11.66 15.54 -7.94
N VAL A 261 -10.39 15.87 -8.17
CA VAL A 261 -9.95 17.25 -8.42
C VAL A 261 -10.01 17.64 -9.91
N MET A 262 -10.38 16.71 -10.80
CA MET A 262 -10.50 16.93 -12.25
C MET A 262 -11.96 17.16 -12.66
N GLU A 263 -12.51 18.31 -12.31
CA GLU A 263 -13.95 18.64 -12.53
C GLU A 263 -14.42 18.48 -13.99
N TYR A 264 -13.53 18.71 -14.96
CA TYR A 264 -13.86 18.63 -16.39
C TYR A 264 -13.78 17.21 -16.97
N LEU A 265 -13.27 16.24 -16.21
CA LEU A 265 -13.03 14.88 -16.71
C LEU A 265 -14.30 14.20 -17.25
N PRO A 266 -15.44 14.17 -16.52
CA PRO A 266 -16.66 13.53 -17.00
C PRO A 266 -17.16 14.18 -18.30
N MET A 267 -17.11 15.51 -18.38
CA MET A 267 -17.51 16.26 -19.58
C MET A 267 -16.59 16.00 -20.77
N PHE A 268 -15.28 15.87 -20.53
CA PHE A 268 -14.31 15.54 -21.57
C PHE A 268 -14.59 14.17 -22.19
N LEU A 269 -14.86 13.17 -21.35
CA LEU A 269 -15.17 11.80 -21.77
C LEU A 269 -16.46 11.76 -22.59
N VAL A 270 -17.55 12.33 -22.07
CA VAL A 270 -18.88 12.29 -22.74
C VAL A 270 -18.90 13.04 -24.07
N LYS A 271 -18.18 14.17 -24.21
CA LYS A 271 -18.11 14.92 -25.47
C LYS A 271 -17.25 14.28 -26.54
N SER A 272 -16.43 13.31 -26.16
CA SER A 272 -15.40 12.72 -27.02
C SER A 272 -15.72 11.28 -27.45
N GLU A 273 -16.85 10.73 -26.98
CA GLU A 273 -17.52 9.56 -27.56
C GLU A 273 -18.11 9.87 -28.95
#